data_AF-A0A1B1U7A2-F1
#
_entry.id   AF-A0A1B1U7A2-F1
#
_cell.length_a   1.000
_cell.length_b   1.000
_cell.length_c   1.000
_cell.angle_alpha   90.00
_cell.angle_beta   90.00
_cell.angle_gamma   90.00
#
_symmetry.space_group_name_H-M   'P 1'
#
loop_
_entity.id
_entity.type
_entity.pdbx_description
1 polymer ?
#
loop_
_entity_poly.entity_id
_entity_poly.type
_entity_poly.pdbx_seq_one_letter_code
_entity_poly.pdbx_strand_id
1 'polypeptide(L)'
;MKKFALIAGLSLSCALASDITGIITGIDNGKKTITINKTAIKVVPYTKIELDSCGIGWDSAKKFSDLKKGDLVEVDLMNDGNGFVAEEIEIKCRENRAY
;
A
#
# COMPACT_ATOMS: atom_id res chain seq x y z
N MET A 1 -53.77 -2.89 12.92
CA MET A 1 -52.53 -2.54 13.66
C MET A 1 -51.34 -2.92 12.78
N LYS A 2 -50.74 -1.95 12.08
CA LYS A 2 -49.65 -2.18 11.12
C LYS A 2 -48.32 -2.25 11.90
N LYS A 3 -47.69 -3.43 11.92
CA LYS A 3 -46.37 -3.65 12.53
C LYS A 3 -45.31 -3.07 11.60
N PHE A 4 -44.65 -1.98 12.00
CA PHE A 4 -43.43 -1.49 11.36
C PHE A 4 -42.25 -2.23 11.98
N ALA A 5 -41.66 -3.17 11.25
CA ALA A 5 -40.38 -3.77 11.59
C ALA A 5 -39.27 -2.86 11.06
N LEU A 6 -38.58 -2.17 11.97
CA LEU A 6 -37.34 -1.43 11.66
C LEU A 6 -36.18 -2.41 11.77
N ILE A 7 -35.65 -2.85 10.62
CA ILE A 7 -34.39 -3.59 10.54
C ILE A 7 -33.29 -2.53 10.41
N ALA A 8 -32.62 -2.23 11.52
CA ALA A 8 -31.40 -1.44 11.53
C ALA A 8 -30.24 -2.34 11.07
N GLY A 9 -29.89 -2.27 9.79
CA GLY A 9 -28.70 -2.92 9.25
C GLY A 9 -27.46 -2.16 9.67
N LEU A 10 -26.75 -2.67 10.67
CA LEU A 10 -25.41 -2.21 11.02
C LEU A 10 -24.44 -2.80 9.99
N SER A 11 -24.18 -2.08 8.89
CA SER A 11 -23.15 -2.46 7.94
C SER A 11 -21.78 -2.16 8.54
N LEU A 12 -21.25 -3.12 9.29
CA LEU A 12 -19.84 -3.15 9.69
C LEU A 12 -19.01 -3.42 8.43
N SER A 13 -18.60 -2.35 7.75
CA SER A 13 -17.55 -2.45 6.73
C SER A 13 -16.23 -2.68 7.46
N CYS A 14 -15.88 -3.95 7.66
CA CYS A 14 -14.52 -4.34 8.04
C CYS A 14 -13.58 -3.84 6.94
N ALA A 15 -12.80 -2.80 7.23
CA ALA A 15 -11.64 -2.48 6.42
C ALA A 15 -10.65 -3.64 6.60
N LEU A 16 -10.63 -4.56 5.63
CA LEU A 16 -9.59 -5.57 5.57
C LEU A 16 -8.32 -4.84 5.14
N ALA A 17 -7.41 -4.62 6.09
CA ALA A 17 -6.03 -4.33 5.76
C ALA A 17 -5.53 -5.47 4.87
N SER A 18 -5.00 -5.12 3.70
CA SER A 18 -4.54 -6.09 2.71
C SER A 18 -3.17 -5.67 2.25
N ASP A 19 -2.24 -6.61 2.26
CA ASP A 19 -0.88 -6.32 1.85
C ASP A 19 -0.71 -6.72 0.38
N ILE A 20 0.07 -5.94 -0.38
CA ILE A 20 0.42 -6.28 -1.76
C ILE A 20 1.93 -6.29 -1.92
N THR A 21 2.47 -7.43 -2.35
CA THR A 21 3.86 -7.55 -2.77
C THR A 21 3.95 -7.50 -4.29
N GLY A 22 4.87 -6.71 -4.82
CA GLY A 22 5.13 -6.70 -6.25
C GLY A 22 6.16 -5.68 -6.72
N ILE A 23 6.35 -5.62 -8.04
CA ILE A 23 7.27 -4.68 -8.66
C ILE A 23 6.56 -3.38 -9.00
N ILE A 24 7.16 -2.24 -8.66
CA ILE A 24 6.67 -0.94 -9.13
C ILE A 24 6.85 -0.85 -10.64
N THR A 25 5.74 -0.72 -11.36
CA THR A 25 5.69 -0.59 -12.83
C THR A 25 5.41 0.84 -13.28
N GLY A 26 4.79 1.65 -12.41
CA GLY A 26 4.38 3.02 -12.66
C GLY A 26 4.63 3.91 -11.45
N ILE A 27 5.03 5.16 -11.70
CA ILE A 27 5.11 6.23 -10.68
C ILE A 27 4.57 7.50 -11.34
N ASP A 28 3.57 8.12 -10.71
CA ASP A 28 3.08 9.46 -11.04
C ASP A 28 3.43 10.40 -9.88
N ASN A 29 4.40 11.29 -10.11
CA ASN A 29 4.85 12.23 -9.10
C ASN A 29 3.84 13.38 -8.86
N GLY A 30 3.04 13.74 -9.87
CA GLY A 30 2.02 14.78 -9.73
C GLY A 30 0.87 14.31 -8.85
N LYS A 31 0.44 13.06 -9.03
CA LYS A 31 -0.66 12.45 -8.28
C LYS A 31 -0.23 11.68 -7.03
N LYS A 32 1.08 11.55 -6.79
CA LYS A 32 1.67 10.74 -5.70
C LYS A 32 1.07 9.33 -5.70
N THR A 33 1.25 8.64 -6.80
CA THR A 33 0.69 7.31 -7.03
C THR A 33 1.77 6.37 -7.54
N ILE A 34 1.79 5.13 -7.04
CA ILE A 34 2.58 4.03 -7.58
C ILE A 34 1.66 2.99 -8.23
N THR A 35 2.19 2.22 -9.17
CA THR A 35 1.44 1.13 -9.83
C THR A 35 2.14 -0.19 -9.62
N ILE A 36 1.44 -1.14 -8.99
CA ILE A 36 1.89 -2.50 -8.72
C ILE A 36 0.81 -3.46 -9.21
N ASN A 37 1.16 -4.48 -9.99
CA ASN A 37 0.20 -5.47 -10.53
C ASN A 37 -1.02 -4.85 -11.24
N LYS A 38 -0.82 -3.73 -11.96
CA LYS A 38 -1.87 -2.91 -12.61
C LYS A 38 -2.82 -2.16 -11.66
N THR A 39 -2.60 -2.24 -10.34
CA THR A 39 -3.33 -1.47 -9.33
C THR A 39 -2.61 -0.16 -9.05
N ALA A 40 -3.34 0.95 -9.12
CA ALA A 40 -2.85 2.26 -8.72
C ALA A 40 -3.08 2.47 -7.22
N ILE A 41 -2.00 2.78 -6.49
CA ILE A 41 -2.00 2.95 -5.03
C ILE A 41 -1.54 4.37 -4.73
N LYS A 42 -2.36 5.10 -3.96
CA LYS A 42 -2.07 6.48 -3.55
C LYS A 42 -1.09 6.47 -2.39
N VAL A 43 -0.07 7.31 -2.47
CA VAL A 43 0.88 7.57 -1.38
C VAL A 43 0.53 8.90 -0.75
N VAL A 44 0.27 8.88 0.55
CA VAL A 44 -0.23 10.03 1.31
C VAL A 44 0.84 10.54 2.29
N PRO A 45 0.70 11.75 2.86
CA PRO A 45 1.76 12.34 3.68
C PRO A 45 2.18 11.53 4.91
N TYR A 46 1.31 10.65 5.41
CA TYR A 46 1.59 9.78 6.56
C TYR A 46 2.00 8.35 6.17
N THR A 47 2.15 8.04 4.88
CA THR A 47 2.66 6.73 4.44
C THR A 47 4.09 6.57 4.96
N LYS A 48 4.35 5.52 5.74
CA LYS A 48 5.70 5.12 6.14
C LYS A 48 6.38 4.48 4.94
N ILE A 49 7.61 4.90 4.62
CA ILE A 49 8.36 4.33 3.50
C ILE A 49 9.74 3.95 4.02
N GLU A 50 10.10 2.69 3.90
CA GLU A 50 11.35 2.17 4.42
C GLU A 50 12.04 1.28 3.39
N LEU A 51 13.35 1.10 3.56
CA LEU A 51 14.15 0.13 2.83
C LEU A 51 14.65 -0.88 3.83
N ASP A 52 14.31 -2.15 3.59
CA ASP A 52 14.72 -3.28 4.42
C ASP A 52 16.24 -3.29 4.60
N SER A 53 16.68 -3.64 5.80
CA SER A 53 18.08 -3.96 6.04
C SER A 53 18.43 -5.27 5.32
N CYS A 54 19.23 -5.18 4.26
CA CYS A 54 19.72 -6.32 3.47
C CYS A 54 20.81 -7.11 4.21
N GLY A 55 20.53 -7.56 5.43
CA GLY A 55 21.49 -8.23 6.31
C GLY A 55 21.45 -7.70 7.73
N ILE A 56 22.60 -7.40 8.32
CA ILE A 56 22.69 -6.90 9.70
C ILE A 56 22.53 -5.38 9.69
N GLY A 57 21.44 -4.89 10.26
CA GLY A 57 21.17 -3.46 10.37
C GLY A 57 19.75 -3.16 10.83
N TRP A 58 19.36 -1.90 10.67
CA TRP A 58 17.99 -1.42 10.86
C TRP A 58 17.47 -0.92 9.51
N ASP A 59 16.16 -0.99 9.32
CA ASP A 59 15.52 -0.45 8.13
C ASP A 59 15.76 1.06 8.05
N SER A 60 15.86 1.56 6.82
CA SER A 60 16.18 2.97 6.59
C SER A 60 14.98 3.72 6.05
N ALA A 61 14.58 4.78 6.76
CA ALA A 61 13.49 5.66 6.32
C ALA A 61 13.79 6.27 4.94
N LYS A 62 12.75 6.31 4.09
CA LYS A 62 12.75 6.82 2.73
C LYS A 62 11.63 7.82 2.50
N LYS A 63 11.64 8.41 1.32
CA LYS A 63 10.61 9.33 0.83
C LYS A 63 10.04 8.80 -0.48
N PHE A 64 8.90 9.34 -0.89
CA PHE A 64 8.29 9.01 -2.19
C PHE A 64 9.27 9.21 -3.36
N SER A 65 10.15 10.21 -3.29
CA SER A 65 11.18 10.48 -4.30
C SER A 65 12.23 9.38 -4.44
N ASP A 66 12.36 8.52 -3.44
CA ASP A 66 13.35 7.43 -3.43
C ASP A 66 12.81 6.16 -4.11
N LEU A 67 11.48 6.05 -4.29
CA LEU A 67 10.82 4.95 -4.99
C LEU A 67 11.15 4.98 -6.48
N LYS A 68 11.42 3.80 -7.05
CA LYS A 68 11.78 3.67 -8.47
C LYS A 68 10.99 2.55 -9.13
N LYS A 69 10.74 2.71 -10.43
CA LYS A 69 10.25 1.60 -11.25
C LYS A 69 11.26 0.45 -11.20
N GLY A 70 10.77 -0.77 -11.00
CA GLY A 70 11.58 -1.96 -10.85
C GLY A 70 11.91 -2.34 -9.41
N ASP A 71 11.63 -1.48 -8.43
CA ASP A 71 11.75 -1.84 -7.01
C ASP A 71 10.72 -2.93 -6.67
N LEU A 72 11.17 -3.92 -5.91
CA LEU A 72 10.28 -4.87 -5.25
C LEU A 72 9.82 -4.23 -3.95
N VAL A 73 8.52 -4.15 -3.76
CA VAL A 73 7.94 -3.56 -2.56
C VAL A 73 6.86 -4.46 -1.99
N GLU A 74 6.72 -4.40 -0.68
CA GLU A 74 5.53 -4.81 0.06
C GLU A 74 4.80 -3.53 0.49
N VAL A 75 3.48 -3.51 0.35
CA VAL A 75 2.67 -2.33 0.62
C VAL A 75 1.46 -2.72 1.42
N ASP A 76 1.34 -2.16 2.62
CA ASP A 76 0.17 -2.30 3.46
C ASP A 76 -0.90 -1.33 2.96
N LEU A 77 -2.05 -1.87 2.58
CA LEU A 77 -3.13 -1.09 1.97
C LEU A 77 -4.28 -0.88 2.95
N MET A 78 -4.75 0.37 2.95
CA MET A 78 -6.07 0.75 3.41
C MET A 78 -6.94 1.17 2.22
N ASN A 79 -8.24 0.89 2.30
CA ASN A 79 -9.22 1.48 1.39
C ASN A 79 -9.85 2.73 2.01
N ASP A 80 -9.65 3.90 1.40
CA ASP A 80 -10.19 5.18 1.88
C ASP A 80 -11.62 5.50 1.39
N GLY A 81 -12.28 4.54 0.73
CA GLY A 81 -13.58 4.71 0.08
C GLY A 81 -13.50 5.26 -1.34
N ASN A 82 -12.36 5.85 -1.74
CA ASN A 82 -12.09 6.35 -3.10
C ASN A 82 -11.00 5.54 -3.82
N GLY A 83 -10.34 4.62 -3.12
CA GLY A 83 -9.35 3.72 -3.69
C GLY A 83 -8.37 3.20 -2.65
N PHE A 84 -7.29 2.58 -3.13
CA PHE A 84 -6.23 2.07 -2.28
C PHE A 84 -5.24 3.17 -1.91
N VAL A 85 -4.92 3.24 -0.62
CA VAL A 85 -3.94 4.13 -0.01
C VAL A 85 -2.90 3.27 0.70
N ALA A 86 -1.62 3.61 0.52
CA ALA A 86 -0.53 2.95 1.24
C ALA A 86 -0.42 3.50 2.67
N GLU A 87 -0.50 2.62 3.67
CA GLU A 87 -0.15 2.94 5.05
C GLU A 87 1.37 2.83 5.23
N GLU A 88 1.96 1.76 4.68
CA GLU A 88 3.38 1.49 4.69
C GLU A 88 3.84 0.96 3.32
N ILE A 89 5.09 1.30 2.94
CA ILE A 89 5.78 0.79 1.76
C ILE A 89 7.17 0.34 2.19
N GLU A 90 7.41 -0.96 2.18
CA GLU A 90 8.72 -1.55 2.45
C GLU A 90 9.40 -1.91 1.12
N ILE A 91 10.51 -1.24 0.83
CA ILE A 91 11.36 -1.56 -0.31
C ILE A 91 12.19 -2.78 0.06
N LYS A 92 11.90 -3.90 -0.60
CA LYS A 92 12.57 -5.16 -0.35
C LYS A 92 13.94 -5.21 -1.01
N CYS A 93 14.88 -5.81 -0.31
CA CYS A 93 16.18 -6.16 -0.85
C CYS A 93 16.03 -7.17 -1.99
N ARG A 94 16.81 -6.99 -3.06
CA ARG A 94 16.84 -7.94 -4.18
C ARG A 94 17.72 -9.15 -3.87
N GLU A 95 17.55 -9.78 -2.71
CA GLU A 95 18.23 -11.04 -2.44
C GLU A 95 17.51 -12.16 -3.19
N ASN A 96 18.29 -13.00 -3.90
CA ASN A 96 17.81 -14.22 -4.57
C ASN A 96 16.79 -14.02 -5.71
N ARG A 97 17.02 -13.07 -6.63
CA ARG A 97 16.35 -13.17 -7.94
C ARG A 97 16.83 -14.43 -8.65
N ALA A 98 15.90 -15.20 -9.20
CA ALA A 98 16.22 -16.38 -9.99
C ALA A 98 17.03 -16.07 -11.27
N TYR A 99 17.19 -14.79 -11.62
CA TYR A 99 17.94 -14.27 -12.77
C TYR A 99 18.45 -12.84 -12.51
#